data_AF-A0AAW9FN42-F1
#
_entry.id   AF-A0AAW9FN42-F1
#
_cell.length_a   1.000
_cell.length_b   1.000
_cell.length_c   1.000
_cell.angle_alpha   90.00
_cell.angle_beta   90.00
_cell.angle_gamma   90.00
#
_symmetry.space_group_name_H-M   'P 1'
#
loop_
_entity.id
_entity.type
_entity.pdbx_description
1 polymer ?
#
loop_
_entity_poly.entity_id
_entity_poly.type
_entity_poly.pdbx_seq_one_letter_code
_entity_poly.pdbx_strand_id
1 'polypeptide(L)'
;MRKLKLQMHISLDGYAAGLNGETDWIFLSGKQDPAAFQFIVDLAETSDTLLLGRKMTPEFIQHWENVFDNQADSPAYAMAKPIVGMRKIVFSRGENSVVGRNVEVENGDLETVVRTLKNQPGKDILVYGG
;
A
#
# COMPACT_ATOMS: atom_id res chain seq x y z
N MET A 1 -18.62 -7.25 8.28
CA MET A 1 -17.20 -7.66 8.34
C MET A 1 -16.49 -7.06 7.15
N ARG A 2 -15.38 -6.36 7.37
CA ARG A 2 -14.58 -5.71 6.32
C ARG A 2 -13.83 -6.76 5.49
N LYS A 3 -13.68 -6.54 4.17
CA LYS A 3 -12.87 -7.42 3.31
C LYS A 3 -11.39 -7.08 3.44
N LEU A 4 -10.54 -8.10 3.34
CA LEU A 4 -9.10 -7.96 3.19
C LEU A 4 -8.76 -8.17 1.71
N LYS A 5 -8.17 -7.15 1.06
CA LYS A 5 -7.88 -7.13 -0.37
C LYS A 5 -6.38 -7.05 -0.58
N LEU A 6 -5.84 -7.96 -1.38
CA LEU A 6 -4.45 -7.91 -1.82
C LEU A 6 -4.42 -7.24 -3.19
N GLN A 7 -3.58 -6.22 -3.33
CA GLN A 7 -3.20 -5.65 -4.63
C GLN A 7 -1.69 -5.71 -4.71
N MET A 8 -1.19 -6.40 -5.73
CA MET A 8 0.24 -6.59 -5.95
C MET A 8 0.51 -6.75 -7.44
N HIS A 9 1.71 -6.37 -7.86
CA HIS A 9 2.24 -6.77 -9.16
C HIS A 9 3.12 -8.00 -8.97
N ILE A 10 3.03 -8.95 -9.90
CA ILE A 10 3.89 -10.13 -9.95
C ILE A 10 4.41 -10.32 -11.36
N SER A 11 5.63 -10.85 -11.48
CA SER A 11 6.15 -11.35 -12.74
C SER A 11 5.34 -12.58 -13.20
N LEU A 12 5.48 -12.94 -14.47
CA LEU A 12 4.79 -14.10 -15.05
C LEU A 12 5.13 -15.41 -14.34
N ASP A 13 6.37 -15.53 -13.85
CA ASP A 13 6.89 -16.66 -13.09
C ASP A 13 6.70 -16.53 -11.57
N GLY A 14 5.96 -15.50 -11.10
CA GLY A 14 5.42 -15.43 -9.75
C GLY A 14 6.24 -14.67 -8.70
N TYR A 15 7.15 -13.80 -9.12
CA TYR A 15 7.99 -12.99 -8.21
C TYR A 15 7.42 -11.58 -8.04
N ALA A 16 7.44 -11.08 -6.80
CA ALA A 16 6.99 -9.71 -6.47
C ALA A 16 8.11 -8.66 -6.55
N ALA A 17 9.37 -9.09 -6.52
CA ALA A 17 10.56 -8.25 -6.62
C ALA A 17 11.74 -9.08 -7.14
N GLY A 18 12.80 -8.40 -7.60
CA GLY A 18 14.09 -9.02 -7.89
C GLY A 18 14.79 -9.53 -6.63
N LEU A 19 15.93 -10.20 -6.80
CA LEU A 19 16.68 -10.86 -5.71
C LEU A 19 17.14 -9.87 -4.62
N ASN A 20 17.30 -8.60 -4.95
CA ASN A 20 17.69 -7.54 -4.02
C ASN A 20 16.56 -6.54 -3.73
N GLY A 21 15.31 -6.87 -4.08
CA GLY A 21 14.15 -6.00 -3.88
C GLY A 21 13.83 -5.08 -5.06
N GLU A 22 14.37 -5.35 -6.25
CA GLU A 22 14.16 -4.53 -7.44
C GLU A 22 12.68 -4.55 -7.89
N THR A 23 12.13 -3.37 -8.16
CA THR A 23 10.73 -3.14 -8.57
C THR A 23 10.61 -2.27 -9.83
N ASP A 24 11.74 -1.96 -10.48
CA ASP A 24 11.82 -1.19 -11.71
C ASP A 24 10.98 -1.81 -12.83
N TRP A 25 10.96 -3.15 -12.92
CA TRP A 25 10.14 -3.90 -13.88
C TRP A 25 8.62 -3.66 -13.75
N ILE A 26 8.11 -3.26 -12.59
CA ILE A 26 6.68 -3.01 -12.36
C ILE A 26 6.20 -1.83 -13.22
N PHE A 27 7.08 -0.86 -13.46
CA PHE A 27 6.78 0.35 -14.22
C PHE A 27 7.49 0.40 -15.57
N LEU A 28 8.40 -0.55 -15.86
CA LEU A 28 9.13 -0.62 -17.11
C LEU A 28 8.37 -1.42 -18.19
N SER A 29 8.38 -0.83 -19.38
CA SER A 29 8.08 -1.42 -20.70
C SER A 29 6.64 -1.34 -21.24
N GLY A 30 6.07 -0.13 -21.31
CA GLY A 30 5.03 0.13 -22.32
C GLY A 30 4.19 1.39 -22.10
N LYS A 31 3.29 1.66 -23.06
CA LYS A 31 2.18 2.59 -22.84
C LYS A 31 1.35 2.03 -21.69
N GLN A 32 1.29 2.74 -20.57
CA GLN A 32 0.43 2.36 -19.46
C GLN A 32 -1.02 2.34 -19.94
N ASP A 33 -1.75 1.27 -19.61
CA ASP A 33 -3.18 1.19 -19.84
C ASP A 33 -3.90 2.08 -18.81
N PRO A 34 -4.54 3.17 -19.23
CA PRO A 34 -5.25 4.05 -18.30
C PRO A 34 -6.37 3.32 -17.55
N ALA A 35 -6.98 2.28 -18.15
CA ALA A 35 -8.02 1.50 -17.49
C ALA A 35 -7.45 0.65 -16.34
N ALA A 36 -6.26 0.08 -16.52
CA ALA A 36 -5.58 -0.67 -15.46
C ALA A 36 -5.19 0.23 -14.29
N PHE A 37 -4.69 1.44 -14.58
CA PHE A 37 -4.38 2.42 -13.54
C PHE A 37 -5.64 2.86 -12.78
N GLN A 38 -6.72 3.20 -13.50
CA GLN A 38 -7.99 3.59 -12.90
C GLN A 38 -8.56 2.47 -12.01
N PHE A 39 -8.47 1.22 -12.44
CA PHE A 39 -8.90 0.07 -11.62
C PHE A 39 -8.17 0.01 -10.28
N ILE A 40 -6.86 0.29 -10.25
CA ILE A 40 -6.06 0.30 -9.01
C ILE A 40 -6.48 1.47 -8.11
N VAL A 41 -6.74 2.65 -8.69
CA VAL A 41 -7.26 3.81 -7.96
C VAL A 41 -8.63 3.51 -7.34
N ASP A 42 -9.56 2.99 -8.14
CA ASP A 42 -10.91 2.64 -7.67
C ASP A 42 -10.85 1.60 -6.54
N LEU A 43 -9.95 0.61 -6.66
CA LEU A 43 -9.71 -0.38 -5.61
C LEU A 43 -9.24 0.28 -4.32
N ALA A 44 -8.31 1.23 -4.39
CA ALA A 44 -7.84 1.97 -3.24
C ALA A 44 -8.97 2.78 -2.58
N GLU A 45 -9.81 3.48 -3.34
CA GLU A 45 -10.91 4.30 -2.81
C GLU A 45 -11.99 3.51 -2.04
N THR A 46 -12.10 2.20 -2.31
CA THR A 46 -12.99 1.29 -1.57
C THR A 46 -12.46 0.88 -0.19
N SER A 47 -11.27 1.35 0.19
CA SER A 47 -10.58 0.98 1.43
C SER A 47 -10.25 2.23 2.26
N ASP A 48 -10.09 2.06 3.58
CA ASP A 48 -9.68 3.16 4.49
C ASP A 48 -8.45 2.78 5.34
N THR A 49 -8.01 1.52 5.27
CA THR A 49 -6.89 0.99 6.03
C THR A 49 -5.95 0.25 5.09
N LEU A 50 -4.65 0.54 5.21
CA LEU A 50 -3.58 -0.07 4.42
C LEU A 50 -2.63 -0.83 5.35
N LEU A 51 -2.39 -2.11 5.06
CA LEU A 51 -1.42 -2.94 5.77
C LEU A 51 -0.13 -3.05 4.95
N LEU A 52 1.00 -2.82 5.61
CA LEU A 52 2.34 -2.82 5.02
C LEU A 52 3.31 -3.63 5.86
N GLY A 53 4.33 -4.20 5.22
CA GLY A 53 5.50 -4.71 5.91
C GLY A 53 6.57 -3.64 6.14
N ARG A 54 7.36 -3.84 7.18
CA ARG A 54 8.48 -2.96 7.56
C ARG A 54 9.41 -2.58 6.40
N LYS A 55 9.76 -3.51 5.51
CA LYS A 55 10.85 -3.29 4.55
C LYS A 55 10.43 -2.36 3.43
N MET A 56 9.21 -2.52 2.90
CA MET A 56 8.71 -1.64 1.84
C MET A 56 8.34 -0.23 2.34
N THR A 57 8.00 -0.09 3.62
CA THR A 57 7.28 1.08 4.13
C THR A 57 8.02 2.42 3.93
N PRO A 58 9.33 2.55 4.22
CA PRO A 58 10.02 3.85 4.14
C PRO A 58 9.94 4.48 2.74
N GLU A 59 10.29 3.70 1.70
CA GLU A 59 10.27 4.16 0.31
C GLU A 59 8.83 4.39 -0.17
N PHE A 60 7.91 3.50 0.21
CA PHE A 60 6.50 3.60 -0.13
C PHE A 60 5.88 4.91 0.38
N ILE A 61 6.06 5.23 1.66
CA ILE A 61 5.54 6.46 2.26
C ILE A 61 6.16 7.68 1.60
N GLN A 62 7.50 7.70 1.51
CA GLN A 62 8.22 8.83 0.94
C GLN A 62 7.76 9.14 -0.49
N HIS A 63 7.56 8.11 -1.31
CA HIS A 63 7.08 8.27 -2.68
C HIS A 63 5.70 8.91 -2.73
N TRP A 64 4.71 8.31 -2.05
CA TRP A 64 3.31 8.77 -2.15
C TRP A 64 3.07 10.12 -1.47
N GLU A 65 3.76 10.41 -0.37
CA GLU A 65 3.69 11.74 0.25
C GLU A 65 4.35 12.80 -0.64
N ASN A 66 5.46 12.50 -1.30
CA ASN A 66 6.06 13.42 -2.26
C ASN A 66 5.16 13.69 -3.47
N VAL A 67 4.48 12.67 -4.01
CA VAL A 67 3.50 12.89 -5.10
C VAL A 67 2.35 13.75 -4.60
N PHE A 68 1.85 13.50 -3.39
CA PHE A 68 0.75 14.26 -2.79
C PHE A 68 1.12 15.72 -2.50
N ASP A 69 2.33 15.99 -2.02
CA ASP A 69 2.73 17.34 -1.62
C ASP A 69 3.21 18.19 -2.81
N ASN A 70 3.87 17.57 -3.78
CA ASN A 70 4.66 18.29 -4.78
C ASN A 70 4.22 18.06 -6.23
N GLN A 71 3.27 17.16 -6.49
CA GLN A 71 2.92 16.75 -7.86
C GLN A 71 1.40 16.69 -8.10
N ALA A 72 0.67 17.75 -7.72
CA ALA A 72 -0.79 17.82 -7.86
C ALA A 72 -1.30 17.61 -9.30
N ASP A 73 -0.52 17.99 -10.30
CA ASP A 73 -0.88 17.87 -11.73
C ASP A 73 -0.47 16.51 -12.35
N SER A 74 0.21 15.64 -11.59
CA SER A 74 0.63 14.32 -12.07
C SER A 74 -0.56 13.35 -12.13
N PRO A 75 -0.67 12.49 -13.15
CA PRO A 75 -1.66 11.40 -13.15
C PRO A 75 -1.59 10.50 -11.90
N ALA A 76 -0.40 10.37 -11.30
CA ALA A 76 -0.19 9.62 -10.07
C ALA A 76 -0.88 10.24 -8.83
N TYR A 77 -1.24 11.53 -8.89
CA TYR A 77 -1.89 12.23 -7.78
C TYR A 77 -3.24 11.60 -7.39
N ALA A 78 -3.98 11.08 -8.38
CA ALA A 78 -5.23 10.36 -8.16
C ALA A 78 -5.04 9.17 -7.22
N MET A 79 -3.86 8.53 -7.25
CA MET A 79 -3.50 7.43 -6.38
C MET A 79 -2.89 7.90 -5.05
N ALA A 80 -2.10 8.98 -5.08
CA ALA A 80 -1.49 9.53 -3.87
C ALA A 80 -2.53 9.98 -2.84
N LYS A 81 -3.63 10.59 -3.28
CA LYS A 81 -4.69 11.10 -2.39
C LYS A 81 -5.30 10.02 -1.47
N PRO A 82 -5.83 8.88 -1.97
CA PRO A 82 -6.33 7.83 -1.09
C PRO A 82 -5.22 7.21 -0.24
N ILE A 83 -4.03 6.95 -0.79
CA ILE A 83 -2.93 6.32 -0.05
C ILE A 83 -2.48 7.17 1.14
N VAL A 84 -2.23 8.46 0.94
CA VAL A 84 -1.80 9.36 2.02
C VAL A 84 -2.91 9.51 3.07
N GLY A 85 -4.17 9.56 2.65
CA GLY A 85 -5.33 9.70 3.53
C GLY A 85 -5.67 8.46 4.38
N MET A 86 -5.31 7.24 3.94
CA MET A 86 -5.62 6.01 4.69
C MET A 86 -4.84 5.90 6.01
N ARG A 87 -5.47 5.23 6.99
CA ARG A 87 -4.77 4.67 8.15
C ARG A 87 -3.82 3.58 7.67
N LYS A 88 -2.53 3.67 8.03
CA LYS A 88 -1.48 2.73 7.63
C LYS A 88 -0.99 1.98 8.85
N ILE A 89 -1.05 0.65 8.79
CA ILE A 89 -0.60 -0.24 9.86
C ILE A 89 0.60 -1.02 9.34
N VAL A 90 1.75 -0.79 9.95
CA VAL A 90 3.02 -1.40 9.56
C VAL A 90 3.31 -2.57 10.49
N PHE A 91 3.34 -3.78 9.96
CA PHE A 91 3.70 -4.95 10.76
C PHE A 91 5.22 -5.04 10.91
N SER A 92 5.70 -5.00 12.14
CA SER A 92 7.11 -5.13 12.48
C SER A 92 7.30 -5.70 13.88
N ARG A 93 8.27 -6.59 14.05
CA ARG A 93 8.69 -7.10 15.38
C ARG A 93 9.86 -6.34 16.00
N GLY A 94 10.53 -5.49 15.22
CA GLY A 94 11.80 -4.85 15.63
C GLY A 94 11.82 -3.34 15.50
N GLU A 95 10.73 -2.74 15.04
CA GLU A 95 10.56 -1.28 14.98
C GLU A 95 9.38 -0.93 15.89
N ASN A 96 9.44 0.23 16.54
CA ASN A 96 8.35 0.74 17.38
C ASN A 96 7.66 1.95 16.76
N SER A 97 8.25 2.56 15.73
CA SER A 97 7.69 3.68 15.00
C SER A 97 8.22 3.70 13.57
N VAL A 98 7.44 4.32 12.68
CA VAL A 98 7.82 4.62 11.30
C VAL A 98 7.35 6.02 10.98
N VAL A 99 8.19 6.79 10.28
CA VAL A 99 7.86 8.17 9.88
C VAL A 99 6.84 8.14 8.75
N GLY A 100 5.78 8.93 8.88
CA GLY A 100 4.77 9.15 7.85
C GLY A 100 3.41 9.57 8.41
N ARG A 101 2.51 9.99 7.52
CA ARG A 101 1.15 10.43 7.85
C ARG A 101 0.23 9.23 8.06
N ASN A 102 -0.52 9.27 9.16
CA ASN A 102 -1.51 8.25 9.53
C ASN A 102 -0.87 6.85 9.69
N VAL A 103 0.38 6.78 10.17
CA VAL A 103 1.14 5.53 10.32
C VAL A 103 1.18 5.09 11.77
N GLU A 104 0.93 3.82 12.01
CA GLU A 104 1.17 3.14 13.28
C GLU A 104 1.91 1.82 13.04
N VAL A 105 2.64 1.36 14.05
CA VAL A 105 3.36 0.09 14.01
C VAL A 105 2.62 -0.93 14.87
N GLU A 106 2.40 -2.12 14.30
CA GLU A 106 1.80 -3.26 14.97
C GLU A 106 2.85 -4.37 15.12
N ASN A 107 3.01 -4.86 16.36
CA ASN A 107 4.00 -5.87 16.73
C ASN A 107 3.39 -7.15 17.31
N GLY A 108 2.07 -7.21 17.41
CA GLY A 108 1.31 -8.36 17.85
C GLY A 108 1.20 -9.47 16.81
N ASP A 109 0.38 -10.46 17.14
CA ASP A 109 0.09 -11.58 16.24
C ASP A 109 -0.74 -11.11 15.03
N LEU A 110 -0.22 -11.37 13.83
CA LEU A 110 -0.79 -10.88 12.57
C LEU A 110 -2.22 -11.38 12.37
N GLU A 111 -2.48 -12.66 12.62
CA GLU A 111 -3.81 -13.23 12.44
C GLU A 111 -4.83 -12.58 13.40
N THR A 112 -4.46 -12.47 14.67
CA THR A 112 -5.30 -11.85 15.71
C THR A 112 -5.64 -10.41 15.38
N VAL A 113 -4.64 -9.62 14.97
CA VAL A 113 -4.84 -8.21 14.61
C VAL A 113 -5.74 -8.10 13.39
N VAL A 114 -5.46 -8.84 12.31
CA VAL A 114 -6.26 -8.78 11.09
C VAL A 114 -7.70 -9.21 11.33
N ARG A 115 -7.95 -10.25 12.15
CA ARG A 115 -9.30 -10.65 12.55
C ARG A 115 -10.02 -9.54 13.32
N THR A 116 -9.32 -8.87 14.23
CA THR A 116 -9.86 -7.73 14.98
C THR A 116 -10.23 -6.59 14.04
N LEU A 117 -9.33 -6.20 13.13
CA LEU A 117 -9.57 -5.15 12.14
C LEU A 117 -10.79 -5.45 11.27
N LYS A 118 -10.96 -6.71 10.82
CA LYS A 118 -12.11 -7.12 10.00
C LYS A 118 -13.47 -6.98 10.72
N ASN A 119 -13.48 -6.99 12.04
CA ASN A 119 -14.67 -6.87 12.88
C ASN A 119 -14.96 -5.43 13.34
N GLN A 120 -14.05 -4.48 13.10
CA GLN A 120 -14.28 -3.06 13.35
C GLN A 120 -15.19 -2.44 12.27
N PRO A 121 -15.90 -1.34 12.56
CA PRO A 121 -16.57 -0.54 11.55
C PRO A 121 -15.54 0.13 10.61
N GLY A 122 -15.93 0.38 9.36
CA GLY A 122 -15.08 1.01 8.35
C GLY A 122 -15.27 0.43 6.95
N LYS A 123 -14.53 0.97 5.98
CA LYS A 123 -14.39 0.45 4.61
C LYS A 123 -13.49 -0.79 4.58
N ASP A 124 -13.17 -1.33 3.41
CA ASP A 124 -12.30 -2.49 3.32
C ASP A 124 -10.83 -2.20 3.71
N ILE A 125 -10.06 -3.27 3.88
CA ILE A 125 -8.64 -3.25 4.24
C ILE A 125 -7.84 -3.65 3.00
N LEU A 126 -6.82 -2.88 2.67
CA LEU A 126 -5.93 -3.11 1.54
C LEU A 126 -4.55 -3.58 2.02
N VAL A 127 -3.92 -4.47 1.28
CA VAL A 127 -2.59 -5.03 1.55
C VAL A 127 -1.75 -4.88 0.29
N TYR A 128 -0.56 -4.29 0.41
CA TYR A 128 0.34 -4.07 -0.74
C TYR A 128 1.62 -4.90 -0.74
N GLY A 129 2.13 -5.31 0.42
CA GLY A 129 3.34 -6.12 0.44
C GLY A 129 4.17 -5.97 1.70
N GLY A 130 5.41 -6.47 1.60
CA GLY A 130 6.35 -6.64 2.70
C GLY A 130 7.61 -5.81 2.57
#